data_AF-A0A382EJG3-F1
#
_entry.id   AF-A0A382EJG3-F1
#
_cell.length_a   1.000
_cell.length_b   1.000
_cell.length_c   1.000
_cell.angle_alpha   90.00
_cell.angle_beta   90.00
_cell.angle_gamma   90.00
#
_symmetry.space_group_name_H-M   'P 1'
#
loop_
_entity.id
_entity.type
_entity.pdbx_description
1 polymer ?
#
loop_
_entity_poly.entity_id
_entity_poly.type
_entity_poly.pdbx_seq_one_letter_code
_entity_poly.pdbx_strand_id
1 'polypeptide(L)'
;MVAESKCPVMHGAVTKNNGSGTSNRDWWPNQLNLSILHQHDKKSNPMDLDFNYREEFKKLDYDALKKDLHHLMTDSQDWWPADYGHYGPF
;
A
#
# COMPACT_ATOMS: atom_id res chain seq x y z
N MET A 1 -25.89 15.63 2.42
CA MET A 1 -26.24 14.33 1.82
C MET A 1 -24.94 13.61 1.55
N VAL A 2 -24.63 12.55 2.31
CA VAL A 2 -23.37 11.80 2.15
C VAL A 2 -23.61 10.75 1.06
N ALA A 3 -23.00 10.94 -0.10
CA ALA A 3 -22.96 9.91 -1.13
C ALA A 3 -21.97 8.82 -0.67
N GLU A 4 -22.51 7.74 -0.13
CA GLU A 4 -21.76 6.55 0.27
C GLU A 4 -21.18 5.88 -0.98
N SER A 5 -19.86 5.68 -1.02
CA SER A 5 -19.14 5.07 -2.15
C SER A 5 -19.47 3.58 -2.31
N LYS A 6 -20.66 3.24 -2.80
CA LYS A 6 -21.07 1.87 -3.12
C LYS A 6 -20.70 1.55 -4.57
N CYS A 7 -19.91 0.48 -4.78
CA CYS A 7 -19.53 0.00 -6.11
C CYS A 7 -20.79 -0.42 -6.89
N PRO A 8 -21.12 0.20 -8.04
CA PRO A 8 -22.41 0.03 -8.71
C PRO A 8 -22.54 -1.25 -9.54
N VAL A 9 -21.47 -2.01 -9.80
CA VAL A 9 -21.53 -3.27 -10.57
C VAL A 9 -20.57 -4.32 -9.99
N MET A 10 -21.12 -5.46 -9.56
CA MET A 10 -20.36 -6.63 -9.07
C MET A 10 -19.80 -7.43 -10.25
N HIS A 11 -18.56 -7.16 -10.69
CA HIS A 11 -17.88 -7.97 -11.69
C HIS A 11 -17.00 -9.06 -11.05
N GLY A 12 -17.15 -10.30 -11.51
CA GLY A 12 -16.15 -11.37 -11.35
C GLY A 12 -16.43 -12.38 -10.23
N ALA A 13 -16.04 -13.63 -10.47
CA ALA A 13 -16.20 -14.78 -9.56
C ALA A 13 -15.83 -14.45 -8.10
N VAL A 14 -16.50 -15.13 -7.16
CA VAL A 14 -16.34 -14.99 -5.70
C VAL A 14 -14.96 -15.49 -5.25
N THR A 15 -13.90 -14.76 -5.61
CA THR A 15 -12.51 -15.02 -5.21
C THR A 15 -11.96 -13.91 -4.32
N LYS A 16 -12.78 -12.91 -3.96
CA LYS A 16 -12.44 -11.87 -2.99
C LYS A 16 -13.04 -12.22 -1.63
N ASN A 17 -12.16 -12.40 -0.65
CA ASN A 17 -12.53 -12.60 0.77
C ASN A 17 -13.01 -11.28 1.45
N ASN A 18 -13.28 -10.24 0.66
CA ASN A 18 -13.85 -8.98 1.14
C ASN A 18 -15.35 -8.99 0.79
N GLY A 19 -16.15 -9.26 1.82
CA GLY A 19 -17.59 -9.45 1.77
C GLY A 19 -18.31 -8.43 0.91
N SER A 20 -18.84 -8.89 -0.22
CA SER A 20 -19.78 -8.13 -1.05
C SER A 20 -21.22 -8.16 -0.49
N GLY A 21 -21.39 -8.61 0.77
CA GLY A 21 -22.66 -8.70 1.49
C GLY A 21 -22.60 -7.95 2.82
N THR A 22 -23.77 -7.73 3.42
CA THR A 22 -23.92 -7.02 4.69
C THR A 22 -23.07 -7.66 5.78
N SER A 23 -22.17 -6.87 6.37
CA SER A 23 -21.26 -7.27 7.43
C SER A 23 -21.81 -6.94 8.82
N ASN A 24 -21.21 -7.49 9.88
CA ASN A 24 -21.62 -7.17 11.27
C ASN A 24 -21.57 -5.67 11.57
N ARG A 25 -20.65 -4.93 10.94
CA ARG A 25 -20.54 -3.47 11.11
C ARG A 25 -21.73 -2.73 10.49
N ASP A 26 -22.34 -3.30 9.45
CA ASP A 26 -23.53 -2.73 8.81
C ASP A 26 -24.79 -2.97 9.66
N TRP A 27 -24.84 -4.09 10.39
CA TRP A 27 -25.95 -4.40 11.33
C TRP A 27 -25.83 -3.68 12.68
N TRP A 28 -24.60 -3.53 13.21
CA TRP A 28 -24.34 -2.88 14.50
C TRP A 28 -23.26 -1.81 14.36
N PRO A 29 -23.60 -0.63 13.82
CA PRO A 29 -22.61 0.42 13.51
C PRO A 29 -21.89 0.98 14.73
N ASN A 30 -22.49 0.89 15.93
CA ASN A 30 -21.91 1.37 17.19
C ASN A 30 -21.21 0.27 18.01
N GLN A 31 -21.02 -0.94 17.45
CA GLN A 31 -20.32 -2.02 18.13
C GLN A 31 -18.83 -1.67 18.31
N LEU A 32 -18.25 -2.01 19.47
CA LEU A 32 -16.84 -1.81 19.75
C LEU A 32 -15.97 -2.55 18.70
N ASN A 33 -15.12 -1.79 18.00
CA ASN A 33 -14.27 -2.32 16.96
C ASN A 33 -12.97 -2.91 17.52
N LEU A 34 -12.86 -4.24 17.56
CA LEU A 34 -11.64 -4.94 17.98
C LEU A 34 -10.62 -5.13 16.85
N SER A 35 -10.95 -4.76 15.61
CA SER A 35 -10.07 -5.03 14.47
C SER A 35 -8.73 -4.31 14.55
N ILE A 36 -8.69 -3.19 15.27
CA ILE A 36 -7.46 -2.44 15.57
C ILE A 36 -6.42 -3.28 16.32
N LEU A 37 -6.83 -4.28 17.10
CA LEU A 37 -5.93 -5.07 17.94
C LEU A 37 -5.18 -6.14 17.15
N HIS A 38 -5.59 -6.41 15.91
CA HIS A 38 -4.95 -7.39 15.03
C HIS A 38 -4.49 -6.75 13.71
N GLN A 39 -4.34 -5.41 13.67
CA GLN A 39 -3.70 -4.73 12.55
C GLN A 39 -2.20 -5.05 12.53
N HIS A 40 -1.65 -5.24 11.33
CA HIS A 40 -0.22 -5.54 11.12
C HIS A 40 0.30 -6.81 11.85
N ASP A 41 -0.54 -7.85 11.94
CA ASP A 41 -0.11 -9.15 12.47
C ASP A 41 1.01 -9.76 11.59
N LYS A 42 1.92 -10.52 12.23
CA LYS A 42 3.06 -11.21 11.60
C LYS A 42 2.63 -12.10 10.43
N LYS A 43 1.43 -12.69 10.50
CA LYS A 43 0.88 -13.53 9.41
C LYS A 43 0.67 -12.78 8.10
N SER A 44 0.47 -11.46 8.17
CA SER A 44 0.31 -10.59 7.01
C SER A 44 1.62 -9.96 6.53
N ASN A 45 2.70 -10.11 7.30
CA ASN A 45 4.01 -9.60 6.94
C ASN A 45 4.70 -10.61 5.99
N PRO A 46 5.08 -10.20 4.77
CA PRO A 46 5.77 -11.09 3.83
C PRO A 46 7.25 -11.31 4.17
N MET A 47 7.81 -10.56 5.12
CA MET A 47 9.22 -10.68 5.53
C MET A 47 9.44 -11.87 6.46
N ASP A 48 10.67 -12.37 6.51
CA ASP A 48 11.07 -13.46 7.40
C ASP A 48 10.81 -13.12 8.88
N LEU A 49 10.57 -14.15 9.70
CA LEU A 49 10.24 -14.00 11.12
C LEU A 49 11.31 -13.25 11.92
N ASP A 50 12.57 -13.40 11.53
CA ASP A 50 13.74 -12.80 12.18
C ASP A 50 14.25 -11.55 11.45
N PHE A 51 13.50 -11.05 10.45
CA PHE A 51 13.91 -9.89 9.67
C PHE A 51 13.99 -8.62 10.53
N ASN A 52 15.13 -7.92 10.46
CA ASN A 52 15.35 -6.67 11.17
C ASN A 52 15.72 -5.54 10.20
N TYR A 53 14.74 -4.70 9.88
CA TYR A 53 14.91 -3.56 8.97
C TYR A 53 16.05 -2.63 9.40
N ARG A 54 16.25 -2.40 10.70
CA ARG A 54 17.31 -1.50 11.19
C ARG A 54 18.69 -2.05 10.88
N GLU A 55 18.89 -3.35 11.05
CA GLU A 55 20.20 -3.97 10.78
C GLU A 55 20.45 -4.08 9.28
N GLU A 56 19.44 -4.40 8.47
CA GLU A 56 19.60 -4.42 7.01
C GLU A 56 19.82 -3.02 6.43
N PHE A 57 19.14 -2.00 6.95
CA PHE A 57 19.34 -0.62 6.51
C PHE A 57 20.76 -0.10 6.83
N LYS A 58 21.39 -0.55 7.91
CA LYS A 58 22.79 -0.18 8.21
C LYS A 58 23.79 -0.76 7.21
N LYS A 59 23.47 -1.89 6.58
CA LYS A 59 24.33 -2.55 5.58
C LYS A 59 24.18 -1.93 4.19
N LEU A 60 23.11 -1.15 3.98
CA LEU A 60 22.80 -0.52 2.71
C LEU A 60 23.84 0.56 2.38
N ASP A 61 24.32 0.56 1.13
CA ASP A 61 25.10 1.66 0.59
C ASP A 61 24.18 2.86 0.33
N TYR A 62 24.13 3.75 1.30
CA TYR A 62 23.26 4.91 1.28
C TYR A 62 23.66 5.94 0.21
N ASP A 63 24.96 6.05 -0.09
CA ASP A 63 25.46 7.01 -1.07
C ASP A 63 25.21 6.51 -2.50
N ALA A 64 25.37 5.20 -2.74
CA ALA A 64 24.97 4.58 -4.00
C ALA A 64 23.45 4.73 -4.22
N LEU A 65 22.63 4.46 -3.21
CA LEU A 65 21.18 4.62 -3.32
C LEU A 65 20.79 6.05 -3.72
N LYS A 66 21.38 7.06 -3.08
CA LYS A 66 21.12 8.46 -3.43
C LYS A 66 21.53 8.78 -4.86
N LYS A 67 22.69 8.28 -5.29
CA LYS A 67 23.19 8.48 -6.65
C LYS A 67 22.23 7.87 -7.68
N ASP A 68 21.76 6.65 -7.42
CA ASP A 68 20.80 5.97 -8.29
C ASP A 68 19.46 6.71 -8.34
N LEU A 69 19.00 7.26 -7.21
CA LEU A 69 17.82 8.12 -7.17
C LEU A 69 18.01 9.38 -8.03
N HIS A 70 19.14 10.09 -7.90
CA HIS A 70 19.41 11.26 -8.73
C HIS A 70 19.48 10.95 -10.22
N HIS A 71 20.02 9.79 -10.59
CA HIS A 71 20.03 9.33 -11.98
C HIS A 71 18.62 9.06 -12.48
N LEU A 72 17.82 8.32 -11.70
CA LEU A 72 16.42 8.02 -12.02
C LEU A 72 15.61 9.29 -12.27
N MET A 73 15.88 10.36 -11.52
CA MET A 73 15.14 11.61 -11.68
C MET A 73 15.22 12.19 -13.10
N THR A 74 16.26 11.88 -13.89
CA THR A 74 16.41 12.35 -15.27
C THR A 74 16.22 11.26 -16.32
N ASP A 75 15.96 10.01 -15.89
CA ASP A 75 15.81 8.84 -16.77
C ASP A 75 14.34 8.63 -17.17
N SER A 76 13.87 9.47 -18.11
CA SER A 76 12.47 9.49 -18.54
C SER A 76 12.03 8.17 -19.18
N GLN A 77 10.92 7.62 -18.69
CA GLN A 77 10.32 6.37 -19.16
C GLN A 77 9.17 6.64 -20.14
N ASP A 78 9.09 5.88 -21.24
CA ASP A 78 8.07 6.09 -22.28
C ASP A 78 6.62 5.93 -21.78
N TRP A 79 6.41 5.07 -20.79
CA TRP A 79 5.09 4.81 -20.20
C TRP A 79 4.65 5.90 -19.20
N TRP A 80 5.59 6.72 -18.72
CA TRP A 80 5.33 7.88 -17.87
C TRP A 80 6.43 8.93 -18.06
N PRO A 81 6.36 9.75 -19.12
CA PRO A 81 7.44 10.69 -19.46
C PRO A 81 7.69 11.71 -18.35
N ALA A 82 8.96 12.08 -18.14
CA ALA A 82 9.32 13.08 -17.15
C ALA A 82 8.97 14.49 -17.66
N ASP A 83 8.21 15.25 -16.86
CA ASP A 83 7.92 16.64 -17.16
C ASP A 83 9.22 17.46 -17.12
N TYR A 84 9.46 18.26 -18.16
CA TYR A 84 10.69 19.05 -18.34
C TYR A 84 11.99 18.22 -18.33
N GLY A 85 11.90 16.91 -18.54
CA GLY A 85 13.04 15.99 -18.49
C GLY A 85 13.50 15.66 -17.07
N HIS A 86 12.68 15.91 -16.04
CA HIS A 86 13.05 15.60 -14.66
C HIS A 86 11.82 15.24 -13.79
N TYR A 87 11.86 14.12 -13.05
CA TYR A 87 10.79 13.65 -12.14
C TYR A 87 10.72 14.37 -10.78
N GLY A 88 11.51 15.42 -10.59
CA GLY A 88 11.70 16.08 -9.30
C GLY A 88 11.01 17.41 -9.02
N PRO A 89 10.27 18.07 -9.93
CA PRO A 89 9.80 19.43 -9.71
C PRO A 89 8.72 19.59 -8.60
N PHE A 90 8.48 18.57 -7.77
CA PHE A 90 7.55 18.55 -6.63
C PHE A 90 8.22 18.10 -5.34
#